data_AF-A0A4S2CXH7-F1
#
_entry.id   AF-A0A4S2CXH7-F1
#
_cell.length_a   1.000
_cell.length_b   1.000
_cell.length_c   1.000
_cell.angle_alpha   90.00
_cell.angle_beta   90.00
_cell.angle_gamma   90.00
#
_symmetry.space_group_name_H-M   'P 1'
#
loop_
_entity.id
_entity.type
_entity.pdbx_description
1 polymer ?
#
loop_
_entity_poly.entity_id
_entity_poly.type
_entity_poly.pdbx_seq_one_letter_code
_entity_poly.pdbx_strand_id
1 'polypeptide(L)'
;MGTVRIRDGRQRERRTPGRSAYQAHQVQRLRPLRTDRRRRRRAQHQHASGRPAPARVQPAADRRRRRRRRGRLADRRYRQHRRHGRRRRPARHALQRAQRADRGALLAEPGARRRHHRRGAPERDGARPLGGVGLVIDVVDAHHHLWVLGTPGQHYAWLEDAPVERFHGPDAPLRTDYELDDFRADAEGLREIGMRLVGSVHVDAGASDGVAEARWISQLRESEGMPQAIVAGADLLAADAEERLRALTDIPGVVGVRHILNWHPDPRFTYTARADIISDPVWLANFAALVQAGLSFDAQVYPDQYADLARLARQHPEAQIILNHTGMPIGRSDDEIARWRVQLRALAAEPNVSIKISGLGMVDHRWDAASLRPFVREAIEAFGAERAMFASNFPVDKLYSSYAQLYTAFDELTRDASASERGALFGLTARRIYRMGLLGPSRQETTR
;
A
#
# COMPACT_ATOMS: atom_id res chain seq x y z
N MET A 1 -63.12 35.36 -44.78
CA MET A 1 -62.34 36.61 -44.63
C MET A 1 -60.88 36.34 -44.95
N GLY A 2 -60.22 37.23 -45.70
CA GLY A 2 -58.76 37.48 -45.58
C GLY A 2 -57.76 36.42 -46.07
N THR A 3 -57.57 36.30 -47.38
CA THR A 3 -56.34 35.73 -47.98
C THR A 3 -55.28 36.79 -48.24
N VAL A 4 -54.00 36.56 -47.89
CA VAL A 4 -52.83 37.14 -48.59
C VAL A 4 -51.69 36.12 -48.67
N ARG A 5 -51.03 36.05 -49.83
CA ARG A 5 -49.82 35.29 -50.19
C ARG A 5 -48.88 36.22 -50.99
N ILE A 6 -47.71 35.70 -51.42
CA ILE A 6 -46.71 36.26 -52.39
C ILE A 6 -45.57 37.02 -51.64
N ARG A 7 -44.31 36.53 -51.57
CA ARG A 7 -43.22 36.32 -52.60
C ARG A 7 -42.75 37.64 -53.23
N ASP A 8 -41.50 37.91 -53.62
CA ASP A 8 -40.16 37.28 -53.57
C ASP A 8 -39.12 38.45 -53.55
N GLY A 9 -37.78 38.36 -53.59
CA GLY A 9 -36.80 37.30 -53.85
C GLY A 9 -35.40 37.93 -54.11
N ARG A 10 -34.40 37.12 -54.53
CA ARG A 10 -32.97 37.48 -54.84
C ARG A 10 -32.10 37.75 -53.58
N GLN A 11 -30.94 37.11 -53.30
CA GLN A 11 -29.75 36.59 -54.01
C GLN A 11 -28.51 37.51 -53.99
N ARG A 12 -27.39 36.94 -53.49
CA ARG A 12 -25.96 37.34 -53.64
C ARG A 12 -25.52 38.59 -52.84
N GLU A 13 -24.27 38.75 -52.40
CA GLU A 13 -23.03 38.00 -52.70
C GLU A 13 -22.01 37.95 -51.52
N ARG A 14 -20.76 37.51 -51.80
CA ARG A 14 -19.71 37.09 -50.85
C ARG A 14 -18.88 38.25 -50.27
N ARG A 15 -18.36 38.12 -49.03
CA ARG A 15 -16.89 38.05 -48.73
C ARG A 15 -16.53 37.96 -47.22
N THR A 16 -15.36 37.36 -47.02
CA THR A 16 -14.58 36.95 -45.84
C THR A 16 -14.40 37.96 -44.70
N PRO A 17 -14.28 37.52 -43.41
CA PRO A 17 -13.72 38.33 -42.34
C PRO A 17 -12.17 38.38 -42.41
N GLY A 18 -11.60 39.56 -42.11
CA GLY A 18 -10.16 39.82 -42.16
C GLY A 18 -9.39 39.37 -40.91
N ARG A 19 -8.14 38.96 -41.11
CA ARG A 19 -7.18 38.61 -40.04
C ARG A 19 -6.64 39.89 -39.37
N SER A 20 -6.49 39.87 -38.05
CA SER A 20 -5.55 40.75 -37.34
C SER A 20 -4.23 40.02 -37.14
N ALA A 21 -3.11 40.71 -37.32
CA ALA A 21 -1.77 40.18 -37.14
C ALA A 21 -0.84 41.25 -36.56
N TYR A 22 -0.20 40.95 -35.44
CA TYR A 22 0.96 41.67 -34.89
C TYR A 22 1.92 40.59 -34.35
N GLN A 23 2.89 40.19 -35.17
CA GLN A 23 4.28 40.71 -35.18
C GLN A 23 5.19 39.97 -34.19
N ALA A 24 5.98 39.05 -34.73
CA ALA A 24 7.13 38.46 -34.05
C ALA A 24 8.34 39.39 -34.20
N HIS A 25 9.13 39.53 -33.14
CA HIS A 25 10.48 40.09 -33.21
C HIS A 25 11.51 39.00 -32.89
N GLN A 26 12.23 38.57 -33.93
CA GLN A 26 13.59 38.03 -33.74
C GLN A 26 14.54 39.22 -33.55
N VAL A 27 15.46 39.13 -32.58
CA VAL A 27 16.70 39.93 -32.58
C VAL A 27 17.88 38.98 -32.47
N GLN A 28 18.93 39.32 -33.22
CA GLN A 28 20.00 38.40 -33.60
C GLN A 28 21.15 38.33 -32.59
N ARG A 29 21.89 37.24 -32.73
CA ARG A 29 23.24 36.99 -32.20
C ARG A 29 24.13 38.25 -32.27
N LEU A 30 24.74 38.62 -31.15
CA LEU A 30 25.94 39.47 -31.16
C LEU A 30 27.21 38.61 -31.12
N ARG A 31 28.10 38.84 -32.09
CA ARG A 31 29.51 38.43 -32.09
C ARG A 31 30.36 39.70 -32.14
N PRO A 32 31.40 39.80 -31.29
CA PRO A 32 32.57 40.62 -31.62
C PRO A 32 33.62 39.84 -32.41
N LEU A 33 34.62 40.55 -32.90
CA LEU A 33 35.56 40.13 -33.93
C LEU A 33 36.80 39.37 -33.40
N ARG A 34 37.52 38.76 -34.36
CA ARG A 34 38.79 38.06 -34.17
C ARG A 34 39.90 38.99 -33.66
N THR A 35 40.83 38.43 -32.88
CA THR A 35 42.27 38.64 -33.09
C THR A 35 43.02 37.31 -33.09
N ASP A 36 44.16 37.27 -33.78
CA ASP A 36 44.92 36.06 -34.14
C ASP A 36 46.13 35.85 -33.21
N ARG A 37 46.42 34.59 -32.85
CA ARG A 37 47.80 34.04 -32.82
C ARG A 37 47.84 32.51 -32.58
N ARG A 38 48.16 31.77 -33.66
CA ARG A 38 49.28 30.78 -33.76
C ARG A 38 49.60 29.91 -32.52
N ARG A 39 49.60 28.56 -32.53
CA ARG A 39 50.35 27.63 -33.44
C ARG A 39 50.23 26.15 -32.95
N ARG A 40 50.16 25.18 -33.89
CA ARG A 40 50.83 23.84 -33.96
C ARG A 40 50.97 22.96 -32.69
N ARG A 41 50.77 21.63 -32.64
CA ARG A 41 50.72 20.49 -33.61
C ARG A 41 49.67 19.46 -33.07
N ARG A 42 49.26 18.34 -33.70
CA ARG A 42 49.41 17.70 -35.03
C ARG A 42 48.18 16.76 -35.22
N ALA A 43 48.08 16.07 -36.37
CA ALA A 43 47.21 14.90 -36.62
C ALA A 43 48.10 13.75 -37.20
N GLN A 44 47.89 12.47 -36.87
CA GLN A 44 47.04 11.43 -37.53
C GLN A 44 47.76 10.55 -38.60
N HIS A 45 47.39 9.24 -38.57
CA HIS A 45 47.52 8.18 -39.61
C HIS A 45 48.96 7.76 -40.02
N GLN A 46 49.24 6.55 -40.55
CA GLN A 46 48.44 5.59 -41.35
C GLN A 46 48.69 4.09 -41.03
N HIS A 47 47.93 3.19 -41.70
CA HIS A 47 48.18 1.75 -41.86
C HIS A 47 49.49 1.50 -42.70
N ALA A 48 50.03 0.29 -42.97
CA ALA A 48 49.48 -1.08 -42.97
C ALA A 48 50.57 -2.19 -42.93
N SER A 49 50.12 -3.45 -42.83
CA SER A 49 50.76 -4.71 -43.30
C SER A 49 52.05 -5.23 -42.65
N GLY A 50 52.08 -6.55 -42.37
CA GLY A 50 53.30 -7.28 -41.96
C GLY A 50 53.04 -8.46 -41.02
N ARG A 51 52.67 -9.64 -41.56
CA ARG A 51 52.77 -10.94 -40.87
C ARG A 51 54.11 -11.60 -41.29
N PRO A 52 54.79 -12.37 -40.42
CA PRO A 52 54.36 -13.76 -40.23
C PRO A 52 54.44 -14.29 -38.78
N ALA A 53 53.75 -15.40 -38.55
CA ALA A 53 53.98 -16.35 -37.44
C ALA A 53 54.89 -17.49 -37.97
N PRO A 54 55.50 -18.41 -37.18
CA PRO A 54 54.79 -19.19 -36.15
C PRO A 54 55.58 -19.66 -34.90
N ALA A 55 54.85 -20.02 -33.84
CA ALA A 55 55.16 -21.19 -33.00
C ALA A 55 53.89 -21.67 -32.25
N ARG A 56 53.66 -22.98 -32.23
CA ARG A 56 52.64 -23.65 -31.38
C ARG A 56 53.18 -23.71 -29.92
N VAL A 57 52.38 -23.87 -28.86
CA VAL A 57 51.80 -25.16 -28.38
C VAL A 57 50.60 -24.91 -27.43
N GLN A 58 49.82 -25.97 -27.22
CA GLN A 58 48.48 -26.10 -26.61
C GLN A 58 48.41 -26.03 -25.05
N PRO A 59 47.21 -26.12 -24.42
CA PRO A 59 46.92 -25.46 -23.14
C PRO A 59 46.75 -26.40 -21.91
N ALA A 60 46.27 -25.78 -20.82
CA ALA A 60 45.57 -26.34 -19.66
C ALA A 60 46.41 -26.93 -18.50
N ALA A 61 46.48 -26.17 -17.40
CA ALA A 61 46.19 -26.69 -16.05
C ALA A 61 46.04 -25.56 -15.00
N ASP A 62 45.26 -25.88 -13.97
CA ASP A 62 45.31 -25.35 -12.59
C ASP A 62 45.14 -23.84 -12.31
N ARG A 63 43.89 -23.44 -12.05
CA ARG A 63 43.54 -22.34 -11.14
C ARG A 63 42.58 -22.78 -10.02
N ARG A 64 42.85 -23.90 -9.35
CA ARG A 64 42.16 -24.30 -8.11
C ARG A 64 43.01 -24.07 -6.85
N ARG A 65 43.70 -22.93 -6.71
CA ARG A 65 44.49 -22.61 -5.48
C ARG A 65 44.70 -21.12 -5.12
N ARG A 66 43.69 -20.26 -5.27
CA ARG A 66 43.66 -18.90 -4.62
C ARG A 66 42.35 -18.55 -3.89
N ARG A 67 41.91 -19.44 -3.00
CA ARG A 67 40.84 -19.18 -2.00
C ARG A 67 41.20 -19.69 -0.59
N ARG A 68 42.43 -19.49 -0.13
CA ARG A 68 42.85 -19.66 1.29
C ARG A 68 44.01 -18.71 1.67
N ARG A 69 43.68 -17.46 2.04
CA ARG A 69 44.46 -16.54 2.92
C ARG A 69 43.86 -15.12 2.87
N ARG A 70 42.79 -14.90 3.63
CA ARG A 70 42.32 -13.61 4.20
C ARG A 70 41.14 -13.95 5.11
N GLY A 71 41.47 -14.30 6.35
CA GLY A 71 40.56 -14.91 7.32
C GLY A 71 41.36 -15.28 8.56
N ARG A 72 41.47 -14.30 9.47
CA ARG A 72 42.16 -14.22 10.78
C ARG A 72 42.81 -12.84 10.90
N LEU A 73 42.02 -11.85 11.34
CA LEU A 73 42.44 -10.61 12.04
C LEU A 73 41.20 -9.70 12.28
N ALA A 74 40.13 -10.26 12.86
CA ALA A 74 38.93 -9.51 13.26
C ALA A 74 38.13 -10.25 14.36
N ASP A 75 38.80 -10.96 15.27
CA ASP A 75 38.14 -11.65 16.38
C ASP A 75 39.07 -11.72 17.60
N ARG A 76 39.28 -10.56 18.25
CA ARG A 76 40.02 -10.47 19.53
C ARG A 76 39.82 -9.17 20.34
N ARG A 77 38.71 -8.45 20.16
CA ARG A 77 38.35 -7.28 21.00
C ARG A 77 36.84 -7.13 21.27
N TYR A 78 36.14 -8.20 21.67
CA TYR A 78 34.82 -8.06 22.32
C TYR A 78 34.45 -9.22 23.28
N ARG A 79 35.39 -9.64 24.14
CA ARG A 79 35.12 -10.59 25.24
C ARG A 79 35.92 -10.27 26.51
N GLN A 80 35.57 -9.17 27.17
CA GLN A 80 35.95 -8.89 28.57
C GLN A 80 35.01 -7.82 29.13
N HIS A 81 33.91 -8.23 29.77
CA HIS A 81 33.19 -7.51 30.86
C HIS A 81 31.90 -8.28 31.26
N ARG A 82 32.04 -9.55 31.66
CA ARG A 82 31.04 -10.24 32.49
C ARG A 82 31.72 -11.26 33.40
N ARG A 83 31.91 -10.89 34.68
CA ARG A 83 31.89 -11.73 35.90
C ARG A 83 32.47 -10.95 37.07
N HIS A 84 31.62 -10.49 37.99
CA HIS A 84 31.68 -10.77 39.44
C HIS A 84 30.61 -9.91 40.16
N GLY A 85 29.91 -10.50 41.13
CA GLY A 85 28.78 -9.84 41.82
C GLY A 85 27.70 -10.81 42.33
N ARG A 86 28.05 -11.68 43.28
CA ARG A 86 27.08 -12.45 44.09
C ARG A 86 27.09 -11.90 45.52
N ARG A 87 25.98 -12.10 46.27
CA ARG A 87 25.67 -11.66 47.65
C ARG A 87 24.98 -10.28 47.69
N ARG A 88 23.92 -10.01 48.47
CA ARG A 88 23.23 -10.75 49.57
C ARG A 88 21.74 -10.31 49.66
N ARG A 89 20.86 -11.13 50.25
CA ARG A 89 19.52 -10.71 50.75
C ARG A 89 19.65 -9.96 52.10
N PRO A 90 18.63 -9.18 52.51
CA PRO A 90 17.78 -9.64 53.63
C PRO A 90 16.26 -9.59 53.31
N ALA A 91 15.39 -9.73 54.32
CA ALA A 91 13.96 -10.05 54.19
C ALA A 91 13.06 -9.36 55.26
N ARG A 92 11.73 -9.56 55.12
CA ARG A 92 10.60 -9.12 56.01
C ARG A 92 10.23 -7.63 55.86
N HIS A 93 9.01 -7.11 56.11
CA HIS A 93 7.66 -7.60 56.52
C HIS A 93 6.62 -7.00 55.49
N ALA A 94 5.40 -7.49 55.18
CA ALA A 94 4.28 -8.12 55.90
C ALA A 94 3.39 -7.16 56.74
N LEU A 95 2.22 -6.73 56.20
CA LEU A 95 0.99 -6.23 56.89
C LEU A 95 -0.17 -6.16 55.85
N GLN A 96 -1.21 -7.01 55.96
CA GLN A 96 -2.63 -6.72 56.31
C GLN A 96 -3.39 -5.75 55.38
N ARG A 97 -4.48 -6.14 54.66
CA ARG A 97 -5.83 -6.65 55.03
C ARG A 97 -6.82 -5.60 55.60
N ALA A 98 -7.76 -5.16 54.75
CA ALA A 98 -9.18 -4.77 54.96
C ALA A 98 -9.58 -3.95 53.71
N GLN A 99 -10.81 -3.94 53.19
CA GLN A 99 -12.13 -4.06 53.81
C GLN A 99 -13.06 -5.06 53.09
N ARG A 100 -14.24 -5.29 53.68
CA ARG A 100 -15.33 -6.20 53.22
C ARG A 100 -16.67 -5.47 53.36
N ALA A 101 -17.73 -6.11 52.83
CA ALA A 101 -19.14 -5.71 52.84
C ALA A 101 -19.52 -4.69 51.74
N ASP A 102 -20.72 -4.75 51.16
CA ASP A 102 -21.96 -5.37 51.67
C ASP A 102 -22.86 -5.99 50.58
N ARG A 103 -23.87 -6.76 51.03
CA ARG A 103 -25.00 -7.38 50.29
C ARG A 103 -24.64 -8.61 49.44
N GLY A 104 -25.38 -9.72 49.49
CA GLY A 104 -26.54 -10.06 50.34
C GLY A 104 -27.27 -11.24 49.73
N ALA A 105 -27.28 -12.39 50.40
CA ALA A 105 -27.83 -13.65 49.86
C ALA A 105 -29.14 -14.04 50.57
N LEU A 106 -30.13 -14.54 49.82
CA LEU A 106 -31.25 -15.30 50.39
C LEU A 106 -31.64 -16.50 49.51
N LEU A 107 -31.33 -17.68 50.07
CA LEU A 107 -32.15 -18.92 50.14
C LEU A 107 -32.26 -19.88 48.94
N ALA A 108 -32.07 -21.16 49.30
CA ALA A 108 -32.34 -22.39 48.53
C ALA A 108 -33.77 -22.91 48.85
N GLU A 109 -34.31 -23.98 48.26
CA GLU A 109 -33.96 -25.41 48.49
C GLU A 109 -34.65 -26.33 47.43
N PRO A 110 -34.35 -27.66 47.36
CA PRO A 110 -34.61 -28.51 46.19
C PRO A 110 -35.69 -29.61 46.33
N GLY A 111 -36.02 -30.25 45.21
CA GLY A 111 -36.73 -31.54 45.12
C GLY A 111 -37.18 -31.84 43.67
N ALA A 112 -37.33 -33.09 43.20
CA ALA A 112 -37.03 -34.39 43.77
C ALA A 112 -36.78 -35.43 42.64
N ARG A 113 -36.13 -36.56 42.95
CA ARG A 113 -35.91 -37.66 41.99
C ARG A 113 -37.18 -38.52 41.81
N ARG A 114 -37.52 -38.92 40.58
CA ARG A 114 -38.26 -40.17 40.29
C ARG A 114 -37.66 -40.91 39.09
N ARG A 115 -37.71 -42.24 39.13
CA ARG A 115 -37.25 -43.18 38.09
C ARG A 115 -38.42 -44.02 37.58
N HIS A 116 -38.17 -44.77 36.49
CA HIS A 116 -39.06 -45.69 35.77
C HIS A 116 -40.05 -44.96 34.83
N HIS A 117 -40.33 -45.43 33.60
CA HIS A 117 -40.19 -46.78 33.03
C HIS A 117 -39.48 -46.85 31.67
N ARG A 118 -38.91 -48.03 31.35
CA ARG A 118 -38.58 -48.46 29.97
C ARG A 118 -39.85 -48.90 29.21
N ARG A 119 -40.04 -48.40 27.99
CA ARG A 119 -40.54 -49.13 26.79
C ARG A 119 -39.83 -48.52 25.56
N GLY A 120 -39.63 -49.29 24.48
CA GLY A 120 -38.65 -48.95 23.44
C GLY A 120 -39.17 -48.89 22.00
N ALA A 121 -38.20 -48.85 21.08
CA ALA A 121 -38.29 -48.80 19.61
C ALA A 121 -38.75 -47.45 18.99
N PRO A 122 -38.37 -47.16 17.73
CA PRO A 122 -37.43 -47.86 16.85
C PRO A 122 -36.15 -47.05 16.55
N GLU A 123 -35.17 -47.69 15.89
CA GLU A 123 -34.09 -46.99 15.18
C GLU A 123 -34.66 -46.05 14.12
N ARG A 124 -33.98 -44.92 13.87
CA ARG A 124 -34.22 -44.06 12.72
C ARG A 124 -32.92 -43.78 12.02
N ASP A 125 -32.97 -43.91 10.69
CA ASP A 125 -31.85 -43.74 9.77
C ASP A 125 -31.07 -42.45 9.94
N GLY A 126 -29.83 -42.51 9.45
CA GLY A 126 -28.83 -41.45 9.47
C GLY A 126 -29.38 -40.06 9.15
N ALA A 127 -29.55 -39.27 10.21
CA ALA A 127 -29.53 -37.84 10.11
C ALA A 127 -28.16 -37.41 9.58
N ARG A 128 -28.07 -37.17 8.26
CA ARG A 128 -26.99 -36.35 7.69
C ARG A 128 -26.90 -35.07 8.53
N PRO A 129 -25.71 -34.62 8.95
CA PRO A 129 -25.59 -33.32 9.58
C PRO A 129 -26.21 -32.29 8.64
N LEU A 130 -27.18 -31.51 9.14
CA LEU A 130 -27.58 -30.29 8.46
C LEU A 130 -26.31 -29.46 8.36
N GLY A 131 -25.82 -29.27 7.12
CA GLY A 131 -24.56 -28.61 6.87
C GLY A 131 -24.58 -27.26 7.57
N GLY A 132 -23.61 -27.02 8.46
CA GLY A 132 -23.47 -25.73 9.11
C GLY A 132 -23.36 -24.68 8.02
N VAL A 133 -24.29 -23.72 8.00
CA VAL A 133 -24.23 -22.60 7.06
C VAL A 133 -22.96 -21.83 7.41
N GLY A 134 -21.91 -22.05 6.64
CA GLY A 134 -20.66 -21.32 6.78
C GLY A 134 -20.97 -19.84 6.65
N LEU A 135 -20.74 -19.08 7.72
CA LEU A 135 -20.91 -17.63 7.70
C LEU A 135 -19.91 -17.07 6.68
N VAL A 136 -20.43 -16.64 5.53
CA VAL A 136 -19.62 -16.01 4.48
C VAL A 136 -19.02 -14.73 5.05
N ILE A 137 -17.70 -14.59 4.97
CA ILE A 137 -17.01 -13.40 5.44
C ILE A 137 -17.04 -12.36 4.33
N ASP A 138 -17.75 -11.25 4.58
CA ASP A 138 -17.76 -10.09 3.71
C ASP A 138 -16.46 -9.31 3.85
N VAL A 139 -15.74 -9.16 2.74
CA VAL A 139 -14.42 -8.54 2.64
C VAL A 139 -14.51 -7.15 2.01
N VAL A 140 -13.88 -6.17 2.63
CA VAL A 140 -13.53 -4.90 1.97
C VAL A 140 -12.02 -4.83 1.81
N ASP A 141 -11.56 -4.86 0.56
CA ASP A 141 -10.14 -4.75 0.26
C ASP A 141 -9.69 -3.29 0.37
N ALA A 142 -9.01 -2.94 1.46
CA ALA A 142 -8.64 -1.55 1.71
C ALA A 142 -7.48 -1.04 0.83
N HIS A 143 -6.89 -1.85 -0.05
CA HIS A 143 -5.75 -1.44 -0.89
C HIS A 143 -5.59 -2.35 -2.10
N HIS A 144 -6.02 -1.87 -3.26
CA HIS A 144 -5.60 -2.40 -4.57
C HIS A 144 -5.22 -1.25 -5.51
N HIS A 145 -4.60 -1.62 -6.63
CA HIS A 145 -4.21 -0.74 -7.71
C HIS A 145 -4.93 -1.16 -9.00
N LEU A 146 -5.13 -0.22 -9.91
CA LEU A 146 -5.62 -0.43 -11.27
C LEU A 146 -4.81 0.47 -12.20
N TRP A 147 -4.51 0.04 -13.42
CA TRP A 147 -3.81 0.86 -14.42
C TRP A 147 -4.03 0.35 -15.85
N VAL A 148 -3.92 1.28 -16.80
CA VAL A 148 -3.86 1.01 -18.25
C VAL A 148 -2.63 1.74 -18.79
N LEU A 149 -1.65 0.97 -19.28
CA LEU A 149 -0.35 1.43 -19.75
C LEU A 149 -0.47 2.07 -21.14
N GLY A 150 0.43 2.99 -21.49
CA GLY A 150 0.38 3.73 -22.75
C GLY A 150 -0.81 4.68 -22.91
N THR A 151 -1.62 4.89 -21.86
CA THR A 151 -2.75 5.82 -21.86
C THR A 151 -2.29 7.25 -22.17
N PRO A 152 -2.77 7.92 -23.23
CA PRO A 152 -2.28 9.24 -23.61
C PRO A 152 -2.41 10.30 -22.51
N GLY A 153 -1.26 10.82 -22.06
CA GLY A 153 -1.19 11.81 -20.97
C GLY A 153 -0.98 11.22 -19.57
N GLN A 154 -1.00 9.90 -19.44
CA GLN A 154 -0.69 9.17 -18.21
C GLN A 154 0.59 8.34 -18.41
N HIS A 155 1.48 8.31 -17.43
CA HIS A 155 2.68 7.48 -17.43
C HIS A 155 2.93 6.89 -16.06
N TYR A 156 3.14 5.58 -16.00
CA TYR A 156 3.46 4.82 -14.80
C TYR A 156 4.94 4.46 -14.83
N ALA A 157 5.81 5.42 -14.48
CA ALA A 157 7.26 5.31 -14.66
C ALA A 157 7.89 4.01 -14.15
N TRP A 158 7.39 3.45 -13.05
CA TRP A 158 7.93 2.19 -12.50
C TRP A 158 7.57 0.94 -13.33
N LEU A 159 6.50 0.99 -14.12
CA LEU A 159 6.06 -0.06 -15.04
C LEU A 159 6.55 0.19 -16.47
N GLU A 160 6.48 1.43 -16.96
CA GLU A 160 6.71 1.75 -18.38
C GLU A 160 8.16 2.12 -18.72
N ASP A 161 8.96 2.60 -17.76
CA ASP A 161 10.38 2.86 -17.99
C ASP A 161 11.22 1.58 -17.97
N ALA A 162 12.50 1.72 -18.34
CA ALA A 162 13.48 0.63 -18.29
C ALA A 162 13.53 -0.02 -16.89
N PRO A 163 13.47 -1.37 -16.78
CA PRO A 163 13.45 -2.05 -15.49
C PRO A 163 14.67 -1.72 -14.62
N VAL A 164 14.42 -1.41 -13.35
CA VAL A 164 15.44 -1.22 -12.32
C VAL A 164 15.31 -2.30 -11.25
N GLU A 165 16.42 -2.71 -10.63
CA GLU A 165 16.36 -3.67 -9.52
C GLU A 165 15.66 -3.02 -8.31
N ARG A 166 14.51 -3.57 -7.91
CA ARG A 166 13.72 -3.14 -6.75
C ARG A 166 13.70 -4.23 -5.69
N PHE A 167 13.45 -3.84 -4.43
CA PHE A 167 13.44 -4.78 -3.31
C PHE A 167 12.39 -5.89 -3.44
N HIS A 168 11.24 -5.60 -4.08
CA HIS A 168 10.16 -6.56 -4.36
C HIS A 168 10.47 -7.52 -5.52
N GLY A 169 11.71 -7.59 -6.01
CA GLY A 169 12.12 -8.51 -7.06
C GLY A 169 11.66 -8.12 -8.47
N PRO A 170 11.65 -9.07 -9.42
CA PRO A 170 11.31 -8.81 -10.82
C PRO A 170 9.83 -8.44 -11.02
N ASP A 171 9.61 -7.23 -11.47
CA ASP A 171 8.32 -6.58 -11.75
C ASP A 171 7.80 -6.79 -13.19
N ALA A 172 8.52 -7.57 -14.02
CA ALA A 172 8.13 -7.84 -15.41
C ALA A 172 6.69 -8.38 -15.59
N PRO A 173 6.14 -9.26 -14.72
CA PRO A 173 4.74 -9.68 -14.81
C PRO A 173 3.70 -8.58 -14.55
N LEU A 174 4.09 -7.45 -13.97
CA LEU A 174 3.22 -6.29 -13.73
C LEU A 174 3.20 -5.30 -14.91
N ARG A 175 4.09 -5.47 -15.91
CA ARG A 175 4.18 -4.61 -17.12
C ARG A 175 3.14 -4.99 -18.18
N THR A 176 1.91 -5.07 -17.74
CA THR A 176 0.68 -5.29 -18.52
C THR A 176 -0.42 -4.44 -17.90
N ASP A 177 -1.49 -4.19 -18.64
CA ASP A 177 -2.70 -3.60 -18.08
C ASP A 177 -3.24 -4.45 -16.92
N TYR A 178 -3.83 -3.81 -15.92
CA TYR A 178 -4.53 -4.47 -14.83
C TYR A 178 -5.77 -3.67 -14.47
N GLU A 179 -6.90 -4.08 -15.04
CA GLU A 179 -8.15 -3.36 -15.00
C GLU A 179 -9.12 -3.93 -13.95
N LEU A 180 -10.29 -3.32 -13.82
CA LEU A 180 -11.27 -3.70 -12.80
C LEU A 180 -11.72 -5.16 -12.94
N ASP A 181 -11.79 -5.68 -14.17
CA ASP A 181 -12.17 -7.06 -14.43
C ASP A 181 -11.07 -8.07 -14.08
N ASP A 182 -9.78 -7.71 -14.22
CA ASP A 182 -8.67 -8.53 -13.70
C ASP A 182 -8.72 -8.61 -12.17
N PHE A 183 -8.97 -7.47 -11.51
CA PHE A 183 -9.13 -7.42 -10.06
C PHE A 183 -10.35 -8.23 -9.57
N ARG A 184 -11.48 -8.16 -10.28
CA ARG A 184 -12.66 -9.00 -10.02
C ARG A 184 -12.36 -10.48 -10.22
N ALA A 185 -11.61 -10.84 -11.28
CA ALA A 185 -11.23 -12.22 -11.57
C ALA A 185 -10.29 -12.81 -10.50
N ASP A 186 -9.29 -12.06 -10.03
CA ASP A 186 -8.45 -12.49 -8.91
C ASP A 186 -9.28 -12.63 -7.62
N ALA A 187 -10.16 -11.67 -7.33
CA ALA A 187 -10.99 -11.67 -6.13
C ALA A 187 -12.07 -12.77 -6.10
N GLU A 188 -12.43 -13.37 -7.23
CA GLU A 188 -13.38 -14.50 -7.30
C GLU A 188 -12.89 -15.70 -6.47
N GLY A 189 -11.57 -15.89 -6.33
CA GLY A 189 -10.96 -16.90 -5.48
C GLY A 189 -11.35 -16.80 -3.99
N LEU A 190 -11.89 -15.67 -3.53
CA LEU A 190 -12.51 -15.56 -2.20
C LEU A 190 -13.67 -16.53 -2.00
N ARG A 191 -14.45 -16.83 -3.06
CA ARG A 191 -15.63 -17.69 -2.95
C ARG A 191 -15.26 -19.13 -2.61
N GLU A 192 -14.10 -19.60 -3.08
CA GLU A 192 -13.57 -20.94 -2.79
C GLU A 192 -13.29 -21.15 -1.29
N ILE A 193 -13.00 -20.06 -0.57
CA ILE A 193 -12.64 -20.06 0.86
C ILE A 193 -13.75 -19.50 1.76
N GLY A 194 -15.00 -19.42 1.25
CA GLY A 194 -16.15 -18.94 2.03
C GLY A 194 -16.12 -17.44 2.33
N MET A 195 -15.48 -16.66 1.48
CA MET A 195 -15.43 -15.19 1.57
C MET A 195 -16.08 -14.54 0.35
N ARG A 196 -16.34 -13.23 0.44
CA ARG A 196 -16.93 -12.46 -0.67
C ARG A 196 -16.42 -11.02 -0.66
N LEU A 197 -15.90 -10.53 -1.78
CA LEU A 197 -15.60 -9.12 -1.94
C LEU A 197 -16.90 -8.31 -1.97
N VAL A 198 -17.06 -7.37 -1.04
CA VAL A 198 -18.21 -6.44 -0.96
C VAL A 198 -17.81 -4.98 -1.08
N GLY A 199 -16.52 -4.70 -1.19
CA GLY A 199 -16.05 -3.37 -1.51
C GLY A 199 -14.54 -3.32 -1.65
N SER A 200 -14.04 -2.22 -2.21
CA SER A 200 -12.61 -2.00 -2.36
C SER A 200 -12.26 -0.52 -2.32
N VAL A 201 -11.00 -0.26 -1.97
CA VAL A 201 -10.36 1.06 -2.00
C VAL A 201 -9.22 0.99 -3.00
N HIS A 202 -9.36 1.73 -4.10
CA HIS A 202 -8.23 1.96 -5.00
C HIS A 202 -7.29 2.96 -4.34
N VAL A 203 -6.00 2.65 -4.42
CA VAL A 203 -4.91 3.54 -4.03
C VAL A 203 -4.09 3.82 -5.28
N ASP A 204 -3.54 5.04 -5.41
CA ASP A 204 -2.74 5.47 -6.56
C ASP A 204 -1.77 4.38 -7.04
N ALA A 205 -1.56 4.25 -8.33
CA ALA A 205 -0.63 3.30 -8.92
C ALA A 205 0.71 3.95 -9.32
N GLY A 206 1.07 5.10 -8.74
CA GLY A 206 2.28 5.84 -9.12
C GLY A 206 2.17 6.54 -10.49
N ALA A 207 0.95 6.95 -10.83
CA ALA A 207 0.62 7.75 -12.02
C ALA A 207 1.36 9.10 -12.06
N SER A 208 1.81 9.52 -13.25
CA SER A 208 2.42 10.84 -13.50
C SER A 208 1.51 12.03 -13.18
N ASP A 209 0.19 11.84 -13.25
CA ASP A 209 -0.82 12.79 -12.82
C ASP A 209 -1.91 12.04 -12.05
N GLY A 210 -1.84 12.08 -10.72
CA GLY A 210 -2.82 11.44 -9.84
C GLY A 210 -4.21 12.07 -9.88
N VAL A 211 -4.37 13.28 -10.43
CA VAL A 211 -5.71 13.88 -10.65
C VAL A 211 -6.39 13.25 -11.86
N ALA A 212 -5.62 12.94 -12.93
CA ALA A 212 -6.13 12.24 -14.10
C ALA A 212 -6.49 10.78 -13.76
N GLU A 213 -5.61 10.08 -13.04
CA GLU A 213 -5.87 8.73 -12.50
C GLU A 213 -7.15 8.70 -11.65
N ALA A 214 -7.28 9.60 -10.65
CA ALA A 214 -8.45 9.65 -9.79
C ALA A 214 -9.76 9.90 -10.56
N ARG A 215 -9.74 10.71 -11.64
CA ARG A 215 -10.89 10.92 -12.52
C ARG A 215 -11.29 9.66 -13.29
N TRP A 216 -10.32 8.90 -13.81
CA TRP A 216 -10.60 7.61 -14.47
C TRP A 216 -11.20 6.60 -13.48
N ILE A 217 -10.62 6.48 -12.28
CA ILE A 217 -11.16 5.59 -11.23
C ILE A 217 -12.55 6.04 -10.78
N SER A 218 -12.84 7.35 -10.74
CA SER A 218 -14.18 7.88 -10.47
C SER A 218 -15.20 7.50 -11.55
N GLN A 219 -14.79 7.43 -12.83
CA GLN A 219 -15.67 6.98 -13.91
C GLN A 219 -15.99 5.48 -13.74
N LEU A 220 -15.00 4.64 -13.42
CA LEU A 220 -15.22 3.24 -13.08
C LEU A 220 -16.17 3.11 -11.88
N ARG A 221 -15.99 3.90 -10.82
CA ARG A 221 -16.90 3.93 -9.67
C ARG A 221 -18.35 4.26 -10.06
N GLU A 222 -18.56 5.13 -11.05
CA GLU A 222 -19.90 5.52 -11.51
C GLU A 222 -20.55 4.48 -12.43
N SER A 223 -19.80 3.87 -13.35
CA SER A 223 -20.32 2.85 -14.28
C SER A 223 -20.40 1.44 -13.67
N GLU A 224 -19.41 1.06 -12.87
CA GLU A 224 -19.18 -0.30 -12.37
C GLU A 224 -19.43 -0.46 -10.85
N GLY A 225 -19.70 0.64 -10.14
CA GLY A 225 -19.99 0.65 -8.70
C GLY A 225 -18.78 0.33 -7.79
N MET A 226 -17.58 0.22 -8.36
CA MET A 226 -16.33 -0.14 -7.67
C MET A 226 -15.15 0.61 -8.32
N PRO A 227 -14.13 1.05 -7.54
CA PRO A 227 -14.01 1.03 -6.08
C PRO A 227 -14.97 2.01 -5.41
N GLN A 228 -15.35 1.78 -4.15
CA GLN A 228 -16.27 2.72 -3.47
C GLN A 228 -15.55 3.95 -2.90
N ALA A 229 -14.23 3.84 -2.69
CA ALA A 229 -13.34 4.88 -2.21
C ALA A 229 -12.03 4.91 -3.02
N ILE A 230 -11.49 6.12 -3.18
CA ILE A 230 -10.31 6.42 -3.99
C ILE A 230 -9.30 7.19 -3.11
N VAL A 231 -8.06 6.72 -3.09
CA VAL A 231 -6.91 7.40 -2.49
C VAL A 231 -5.98 7.82 -3.63
N ALA A 232 -5.97 9.12 -3.94
CA ALA A 232 -5.29 9.66 -5.12
C ALA A 232 -3.81 9.99 -4.84
N GLY A 233 -2.96 9.95 -5.88
CA GLY A 233 -1.56 10.33 -5.77
C GLY A 233 -1.39 11.86 -5.78
N ALA A 234 -0.63 12.41 -4.83
CA ALA A 234 -0.22 13.82 -4.89
C ALA A 234 1.17 14.07 -4.28
N ASP A 235 2.04 14.73 -5.04
CA ASP A 235 3.30 15.26 -4.53
C ASP A 235 3.05 16.55 -3.74
N LEU A 236 3.09 16.44 -2.41
CA LEU A 236 2.93 17.57 -1.49
C LEU A 236 4.16 18.52 -1.42
N LEU A 237 5.25 18.24 -2.16
CA LEU A 237 6.33 19.21 -2.41
C LEU A 237 6.11 20.03 -3.69
N ALA A 238 5.16 19.63 -4.55
CA ALA A 238 4.91 20.31 -5.81
C ALA A 238 4.39 21.74 -5.59
N ALA A 239 4.81 22.67 -6.45
CA ALA A 239 4.40 24.08 -6.37
C ALA A 239 2.89 24.28 -6.62
N ASP A 240 2.22 23.30 -7.24
CA ASP A 240 0.79 23.26 -7.54
C ASP A 240 0.01 22.32 -6.59
N ALA A 241 0.62 21.82 -5.52
CA ALA A 241 0.01 20.83 -4.62
C ALA A 241 -1.36 21.27 -4.05
N GLU A 242 -1.51 22.54 -3.64
CA GLU A 242 -2.79 23.08 -3.14
C GLU A 242 -3.88 23.12 -4.22
N GLU A 243 -3.51 23.39 -5.47
CA GLU A 243 -4.44 23.34 -6.62
C GLU A 243 -4.86 21.89 -6.92
N ARG A 244 -3.90 20.95 -6.89
CA ARG A 244 -4.17 19.51 -7.03
C ARG A 244 -5.10 19.00 -5.94
N LEU A 245 -4.86 19.36 -4.68
CA LEU A 245 -5.71 18.96 -3.54
C LEU A 245 -7.16 19.47 -3.70
N ARG A 246 -7.36 20.71 -4.16
CA ARG A 246 -8.71 21.21 -4.53
C ARG A 246 -9.33 20.41 -5.68
N ALA A 247 -8.59 20.19 -6.75
CA ALA A 247 -9.07 19.43 -7.90
C ALA A 247 -9.44 17.98 -7.55
N LEU A 248 -8.79 17.40 -6.52
CA LEU A 248 -9.11 16.09 -5.97
C LEU A 248 -10.40 16.09 -5.14
N THR A 249 -10.69 17.15 -4.36
CA THR A 249 -11.96 17.23 -3.60
C THR A 249 -13.22 17.31 -4.47
N ASP A 250 -13.08 17.75 -5.72
CA ASP A 250 -14.19 17.80 -6.69
C ASP A 250 -14.48 16.43 -7.37
N ILE A 251 -13.68 15.38 -7.11
CA ILE A 251 -13.82 14.07 -7.76
C ILE A 251 -14.63 13.11 -6.88
N PRO A 252 -15.78 12.59 -7.35
CA PRO A 252 -16.62 11.66 -6.58
C PRO A 252 -15.88 10.40 -6.10
N GLY A 253 -15.89 10.19 -4.78
CA GLY A 253 -15.28 9.02 -4.16
C GLY A 253 -13.81 9.18 -3.77
N VAL A 254 -13.14 10.30 -4.11
CA VAL A 254 -11.85 10.64 -3.50
C VAL A 254 -12.06 10.97 -2.03
N VAL A 255 -11.38 10.21 -1.17
CA VAL A 255 -11.49 10.31 0.30
C VAL A 255 -10.15 10.47 1.00
N GLY A 256 -9.05 10.29 0.26
CA GLY A 256 -7.71 10.44 0.77
C GLY A 256 -6.68 10.67 -0.33
N VAL A 257 -5.46 10.93 0.11
CA VAL A 257 -4.28 11.11 -0.73
C VAL A 257 -3.14 10.24 -0.21
N ARG A 258 -2.35 9.66 -1.11
CA ARG A 258 -1.08 9.01 -0.79
C ARG A 258 0.07 9.80 -1.42
N HIS A 259 1.18 9.81 -0.70
CA HIS A 259 2.49 10.22 -1.19
C HIS A 259 3.48 9.12 -0.77
N ILE A 260 4.17 8.50 -1.73
CA ILE A 260 5.19 7.48 -1.45
C ILE A 260 6.45 8.16 -0.93
N LEU A 261 6.78 7.96 0.35
CA LEU A 261 7.86 8.65 1.06
C LEU A 261 8.98 7.71 1.53
N ASN A 262 8.94 6.43 1.13
CA ASN A 262 9.98 5.45 1.43
C ASN A 262 11.37 5.94 0.98
N TRP A 263 12.25 6.21 1.95
CA TRP A 263 13.65 6.54 1.70
C TRP A 263 14.59 5.58 2.40
N HIS A 264 15.64 5.13 1.71
CA HIS A 264 16.64 4.23 2.27
C HIS A 264 18.01 4.44 1.59
N PRO A 265 19.15 4.24 2.28
CA PRO A 265 20.48 4.44 1.70
C PRO A 265 20.83 3.51 0.53
N ASP A 266 20.19 2.34 0.44
CA ASP A 266 20.26 1.45 -0.73
C ASP A 266 19.19 1.87 -1.75
N PRO A 267 19.56 2.31 -2.97
CA PRO A 267 18.60 2.80 -3.98
C PRO A 267 17.51 1.81 -4.37
N ARG A 268 17.72 0.50 -4.19
CA ARG A 268 16.71 -0.54 -4.52
C ARG A 268 15.47 -0.49 -3.61
N PHE A 269 15.58 0.25 -2.51
CA PHE A 269 14.53 0.50 -1.52
C PHE A 269 14.06 1.97 -1.52
N THR A 270 14.71 2.89 -2.24
CA THR A 270 14.31 4.30 -2.21
C THR A 270 13.28 4.61 -3.29
N TYR A 271 12.23 5.33 -2.92
CA TYR A 271 11.17 5.80 -3.80
C TYR A 271 11.13 7.34 -3.88
N THR A 272 11.87 8.01 -3.00
CA THR A 272 11.97 9.47 -2.95
C THR A 272 13.42 9.93 -2.79
N ALA A 273 13.65 11.24 -2.97
CA ALA A 273 14.98 11.84 -3.06
C ALA A 273 15.70 11.99 -1.71
N ARG A 274 14.98 12.25 -0.62
CA ARG A 274 15.55 12.50 0.72
C ARG A 274 14.67 11.97 1.85
N ALA A 275 15.28 11.69 3.01
CA ALA A 275 14.64 11.01 4.13
C ALA A 275 13.60 11.86 4.88
N ASP A 276 13.80 13.17 4.87
CA ASP A 276 13.25 14.16 5.79
C ASP A 276 12.05 14.94 5.22
N ILE A 277 11.42 14.44 4.16
CA ILE A 277 10.30 15.15 3.47
C ILE A 277 9.12 15.42 4.41
N ILE A 278 8.82 14.52 5.35
CA ILE A 278 7.76 14.71 6.37
C ILE A 278 8.07 15.91 7.29
N SER A 279 9.33 16.34 7.35
CA SER A 279 9.79 17.52 8.10
C SER A 279 9.92 18.78 7.25
N ASP A 280 9.68 18.72 5.93
CA ASP A 280 9.85 19.85 5.03
C ASP A 280 8.73 20.89 5.24
N PRO A 281 9.05 22.19 5.41
CA PRO A 281 8.04 23.22 5.62
C PRO A 281 6.98 23.34 4.51
N VAL A 282 7.36 23.07 3.25
CA VAL A 282 6.42 23.09 2.12
C VAL A 282 5.48 21.89 2.20
N TRP A 283 6.04 20.71 2.46
CA TRP A 283 5.28 19.48 2.63
C TRP A 283 4.30 19.58 3.80
N LEU A 284 4.73 20.13 4.94
CA LEU A 284 3.91 20.34 6.14
C LEU A 284 2.76 21.33 5.89
N ALA A 285 2.99 22.41 5.14
CA ALA A 285 1.94 23.34 4.76
C ALA A 285 0.88 22.68 3.86
N ASN A 286 1.32 21.90 2.86
CA ASN A 286 0.42 21.17 1.96
C ASN A 286 -0.28 19.99 2.65
N PHE A 287 0.35 19.36 3.66
CA PHE A 287 -0.30 18.39 4.52
C PHE A 287 -1.43 19.04 5.35
N ALA A 288 -1.20 20.22 5.91
CA ALA A 288 -2.27 20.96 6.60
C ALA A 288 -3.43 21.31 5.66
N ALA A 289 -3.16 21.64 4.38
CA ALA A 289 -4.21 21.84 3.36
C ALA A 289 -4.98 20.55 3.04
N LEU A 290 -4.30 19.40 2.91
CA LEU A 290 -4.92 18.07 2.74
C LEU A 290 -5.87 17.75 3.90
N VAL A 291 -5.45 18.06 5.13
CA VAL A 291 -6.25 17.83 6.34
C VAL A 291 -7.46 18.78 6.40
N GLN A 292 -7.29 20.06 6.06
CA GLN A 292 -8.40 21.02 5.93
C GLN A 292 -9.42 20.62 4.84
N ALA A 293 -8.96 19.96 3.78
CA ALA A 293 -9.80 19.38 2.73
C ALA A 293 -10.58 18.12 3.19
N GLY A 294 -10.37 17.63 4.42
CA GLY A 294 -11.04 16.44 4.94
C GLY A 294 -10.59 15.12 4.30
N LEU A 295 -9.43 15.12 3.65
CA LEU A 295 -8.81 13.95 3.04
C LEU A 295 -8.01 13.17 4.10
N SER A 296 -8.03 11.84 4.04
CA SER A 296 -7.10 11.02 4.81
C SER A 296 -5.72 10.96 4.15
N PHE A 297 -4.66 10.75 4.93
CA PHE A 297 -3.32 10.56 4.40
C PHE A 297 -2.86 9.09 4.50
N ASP A 298 -2.71 8.45 3.35
CA ASP A 298 -2.12 7.13 3.23
C ASP A 298 -0.58 7.28 3.23
N ALA A 299 0.05 6.80 4.29
CA ALA A 299 1.47 6.98 4.57
C ALA A 299 2.27 5.73 4.21
N GLN A 300 3.01 5.78 3.10
CA GLN A 300 3.95 4.75 2.68
C GLN A 300 5.39 5.17 3.01
N VAL A 301 5.89 4.69 4.15
CA VAL A 301 7.15 5.08 4.81
C VAL A 301 7.86 3.86 5.42
N TYR A 302 9.14 3.98 5.78
CA TYR A 302 9.88 2.95 6.52
C TYR A 302 9.91 3.19 8.04
N PRO A 303 10.21 2.16 8.87
CA PRO A 303 10.25 2.27 10.34
C PRO A 303 11.16 3.36 10.91
N ASP A 304 12.21 3.73 10.18
CA ASP A 304 13.15 4.77 10.61
C ASP A 304 12.55 6.19 10.43
N GLN A 305 11.46 6.33 9.67
CA GLN A 305 10.71 7.58 9.44
C GLN A 305 9.48 7.73 10.35
N TYR A 306 9.12 6.70 11.13
CA TYR A 306 7.90 6.72 11.97
C TYR A 306 7.91 7.79 13.05
N ALA A 307 9.09 8.20 13.54
CA ALA A 307 9.17 9.24 14.57
C ALA A 307 8.65 10.59 14.06
N ASP A 308 8.87 10.90 12.77
CA ASP A 308 8.33 12.08 12.11
C ASP A 308 6.84 11.91 11.82
N LEU A 309 6.40 10.71 11.39
CA LEU A 309 4.98 10.44 11.18
C LEU A 309 4.15 10.51 12.48
N ALA A 310 4.70 10.05 13.61
CA ALA A 310 4.06 10.18 14.93
C ALA A 310 4.06 11.62 15.43
N ARG A 311 5.10 12.41 15.12
CA ARG A 311 5.09 13.86 15.39
C ARG A 311 4.02 14.57 14.55
N LEU A 312 3.89 14.23 13.27
CA LEU A 312 2.84 14.75 12.39
C LEU A 312 1.44 14.43 12.92
N ALA A 313 1.21 13.18 13.32
CA ALA A 313 -0.06 12.72 13.91
C ALA A 313 -0.46 13.52 15.15
N ARG A 314 0.50 13.85 16.03
CA ARG A 314 0.27 14.70 17.22
C ARG A 314 0.07 16.17 16.91
N GLN A 315 0.64 16.68 15.82
CA GLN A 315 0.46 18.07 15.37
C GLN A 315 -0.90 18.27 14.70
N HIS A 316 -1.47 17.22 14.12
CA HIS A 316 -2.77 17.20 13.43
C HIS A 316 -3.68 16.09 13.98
N PRO A 317 -4.17 16.18 15.23
CA PRO A 317 -5.05 15.16 15.83
C PRO A 317 -6.35 14.93 15.05
N GLU A 318 -6.77 15.89 14.23
CA GLU A 318 -7.90 15.81 13.30
C GLU A 318 -7.62 15.00 12.02
N ALA A 319 -6.35 14.80 11.66
CA ALA A 319 -5.95 14.07 10.46
C ALA A 319 -6.08 12.55 10.63
N GLN A 320 -6.77 11.88 9.72
CA GLN A 320 -6.75 10.41 9.65
C GLN A 320 -5.54 9.95 8.84
N ILE A 321 -4.55 9.34 9.51
CA ILE A 321 -3.34 8.81 8.89
C ILE A 321 -3.45 7.28 8.79
N ILE A 322 -3.08 6.69 7.65
CA ILE A 322 -3.12 5.24 7.43
C ILE A 322 -1.74 4.74 7.00
N LEU A 323 -1.04 4.03 7.90
CA LEU A 323 0.23 3.37 7.60
C LEU A 323 0.00 2.23 6.60
N ASN A 324 0.66 2.30 5.46
CA ASN A 324 0.55 1.34 4.37
C ASN A 324 1.44 0.08 4.60
N HIS A 325 1.07 -1.03 3.95
CA HIS A 325 1.89 -2.25 3.81
C HIS A 325 2.49 -2.83 5.09
N THR A 326 1.69 -2.92 6.16
CA THR A 326 2.12 -3.41 7.48
C THR A 326 3.30 -2.58 8.05
N GLY A 327 3.48 -1.35 7.55
CA GLY A 327 4.61 -0.49 7.88
C GLY A 327 5.93 -0.83 7.16
N MET A 328 5.88 -1.51 6.02
CA MET A 328 7.05 -1.86 5.20
C MET A 328 8.18 -2.55 6.01
N PRO A 329 7.92 -3.72 6.66
CA PRO A 329 8.93 -4.47 7.39
C PRO A 329 9.94 -5.15 6.45
N ILE A 330 10.89 -4.38 5.92
CA ILE A 330 11.89 -4.86 4.93
C ILE A 330 12.91 -5.86 5.47
N GLY A 331 13.04 -5.99 6.80
CA GLY A 331 13.96 -6.91 7.45
C GLY A 331 13.25 -8.13 8.03
N ARG A 332 13.89 -9.31 7.94
CA ARG A 332 13.30 -10.61 8.33
C ARG A 332 14.07 -11.31 9.45
N SER A 333 15.23 -10.79 9.89
CA SER A 333 15.93 -11.31 11.07
C SER A 333 15.25 -10.89 12.37
N ASP A 334 15.48 -11.64 13.46
CA ASP A 334 14.87 -11.37 14.77
C ASP A 334 15.12 -9.92 15.26
N ASP A 335 16.33 -9.39 15.05
CA ASP A 335 16.71 -8.02 15.44
C ASP A 335 15.99 -6.96 14.59
N GLU A 336 15.82 -7.20 13.28
CA GLU A 336 15.10 -6.28 12.40
C GLU A 336 13.60 -6.28 12.69
N ILE A 337 13.01 -7.46 12.91
CA ILE A 337 11.61 -7.59 13.33
C ILE A 337 11.43 -6.90 14.68
N ALA A 338 12.33 -7.09 15.64
CA ALA A 338 12.28 -6.39 16.93
C ALA A 338 12.37 -4.86 16.78
N ARG A 339 13.21 -4.33 15.88
CA ARG A 339 13.26 -2.88 15.57
C ARG A 339 11.94 -2.39 15.00
N TRP A 340 11.38 -3.09 14.00
CA TRP A 340 10.08 -2.76 13.42
C TRP A 340 8.97 -2.76 14.48
N ARG A 341 8.89 -3.78 15.34
CA ARG A 341 7.91 -3.87 16.45
C ARG A 341 7.93 -2.66 17.37
N VAL A 342 9.12 -2.24 17.82
CA VAL A 342 9.27 -1.09 18.75
C VAL A 342 8.76 0.19 18.09
N GLN A 343 9.17 0.45 16.86
CA GLN A 343 8.74 1.63 16.11
C GLN A 343 7.22 1.58 15.84
N LEU A 344 6.70 0.42 15.45
CA LEU A 344 5.28 0.21 15.17
C LEU A 344 4.40 0.52 16.38
N ARG A 345 4.77 0.02 17.57
CA ARG A 345 4.05 0.31 18.82
C ARG A 345 4.10 1.79 19.20
N ALA A 346 5.23 2.45 18.97
CA ALA A 346 5.36 3.89 19.23
C ALA A 346 4.43 4.72 18.32
N LEU A 347 4.33 4.36 17.04
CA LEU A 347 3.40 5.00 16.10
C LEU A 347 1.93 4.64 16.37
N ALA A 348 1.65 3.39 16.78
CA ALA A 348 0.30 2.94 17.11
C ALA A 348 -0.29 3.58 18.37
N ALA A 349 0.55 4.19 19.22
CA ALA A 349 0.11 4.99 20.37
C ALA A 349 -0.66 6.27 19.95
N GLU A 350 -0.45 6.76 18.73
CA GLU A 350 -1.16 7.92 18.20
C GLU A 350 -2.57 7.50 17.73
N PRO A 351 -3.65 8.06 18.30
CA PRO A 351 -5.01 7.52 18.16
C PRO A 351 -5.60 7.69 16.75
N ASN A 352 -5.13 8.71 16.03
CA ASN A 352 -5.53 9.06 14.67
C ASN A 352 -4.71 8.33 13.58
N VAL A 353 -3.79 7.45 13.97
CA VAL A 353 -3.08 6.56 13.06
C VAL A 353 -3.75 5.19 13.03
N SER A 354 -3.92 4.65 11.83
CA SER A 354 -4.44 3.30 11.53
C SER A 354 -3.46 2.56 10.60
N ILE A 355 -3.66 1.26 10.37
CA ILE A 355 -2.75 0.42 9.58
C ILE A 355 -3.48 -0.48 8.58
N LYS A 356 -2.91 -0.58 7.39
CA LYS A 356 -3.22 -1.63 6.41
C LYS A 356 -2.28 -2.81 6.61
N ILE A 357 -2.82 -4.00 6.83
CA ILE A 357 -2.08 -5.25 6.84
C ILE A 357 -2.09 -5.78 5.41
N SER A 358 -1.03 -5.46 4.66
CA SER A 358 -0.82 -5.79 3.24
C SER A 358 0.66 -5.73 2.89
N GLY A 359 1.04 -6.02 1.63
CA GLY A 359 2.36 -5.74 1.09
C GLY A 359 3.49 -6.63 1.62
N LEU A 360 3.15 -7.70 2.34
CA LEU A 360 4.14 -8.60 2.95
C LEU A 360 4.82 -9.52 1.92
N GLY A 361 4.22 -9.71 0.74
CA GLY A 361 4.81 -10.51 -0.35
C GLY A 361 6.01 -9.83 -0.97
N MET A 362 6.05 -8.49 -0.98
CA MET A 362 7.22 -7.72 -1.40
C MET A 362 8.48 -7.97 -0.56
N VAL A 363 8.35 -8.62 0.61
CA VAL A 363 9.46 -8.96 1.52
C VAL A 363 9.53 -10.45 1.88
N ASP A 364 8.54 -11.24 1.48
CA ASP A 364 8.49 -12.70 1.69
C ASP A 364 7.77 -13.42 0.55
N HIS A 365 8.55 -13.90 -0.41
CA HIS A 365 8.08 -14.53 -1.63
C HIS A 365 7.54 -15.96 -1.41
N ARG A 366 7.51 -16.46 -0.17
CA ARG A 366 6.98 -17.80 0.16
C ARG A 366 5.49 -17.81 0.51
N TRP A 367 4.97 -16.66 0.93
CA TRP A 367 3.59 -16.42 1.38
C TRP A 367 2.96 -17.59 2.19
N ASP A 368 3.54 -17.93 3.35
CA ASP A 368 2.94 -18.92 4.25
C ASP A 368 2.49 -18.29 5.58
N ALA A 369 1.39 -18.81 6.16
CA ALA A 369 0.80 -18.21 7.36
C ALA A 369 1.76 -18.21 8.56
N ALA A 370 2.75 -19.11 8.63
CA ALA A 370 3.75 -19.11 9.70
C ALA A 370 4.76 -17.97 9.54
N SER A 371 5.17 -17.67 8.30
CA SER A 371 6.13 -16.61 7.99
C SER A 371 5.55 -15.20 8.15
N LEU A 372 4.23 -15.05 7.92
CA LEU A 372 3.48 -13.80 8.06
C LEU A 372 3.00 -13.52 9.50
N ARG A 373 2.74 -14.57 10.29
CA ARG A 373 2.29 -14.51 11.70
C ARG A 373 2.97 -13.42 12.55
N PRO A 374 4.31 -13.28 12.58
CA PRO A 374 4.97 -12.31 13.45
C PRO A 374 4.67 -10.84 13.13
N PHE A 375 4.22 -10.53 11.90
CA PHE A 375 3.85 -9.18 11.50
C PHE A 375 2.34 -8.93 11.64
N VAL A 376 1.52 -9.85 11.14
CA VAL A 376 0.05 -9.72 11.18
C VAL A 376 -0.43 -9.63 12.63
N ARG A 377 0.04 -10.51 13.52
CA ARG A 377 -0.37 -10.46 14.94
C ARG A 377 0.10 -9.20 15.65
N GLU A 378 1.34 -8.78 15.40
CA GLU A 378 1.86 -7.54 15.98
C GLU A 378 1.06 -6.30 15.54
N ALA A 379 0.71 -6.21 14.26
CA ALA A 379 -0.10 -5.10 13.73
C ALA A 379 -1.48 -5.05 14.41
N ILE A 380 -2.14 -6.21 14.57
CA ILE A 380 -3.42 -6.31 15.26
C ILE A 380 -3.28 -5.99 16.75
N GLU A 381 -2.24 -6.51 17.43
CA GLU A 381 -1.97 -6.25 18.85
C GLU A 381 -1.64 -4.77 19.14
N ALA A 382 -0.91 -4.10 18.24
CA ALA A 382 -0.50 -2.71 18.42
C ALA A 382 -1.62 -1.70 18.12
N PHE A 383 -2.39 -1.91 17.05
CA PHE A 383 -3.43 -0.97 16.62
C PHE A 383 -4.82 -1.28 17.17
N GLY A 384 -5.11 -2.57 17.42
CA GLY A 384 -6.46 -3.09 17.67
C GLY A 384 -7.25 -3.27 16.37
N ALA A 385 -8.23 -4.18 16.39
CA ALA A 385 -9.06 -4.50 15.22
C ALA A 385 -9.80 -3.27 14.63
N GLU A 386 -10.15 -2.29 15.46
CA GLU A 386 -10.81 -1.04 15.05
C GLU A 386 -9.89 -0.07 14.28
N ARG A 387 -8.57 -0.28 14.26
CA ARG A 387 -7.60 0.56 13.52
C ARG A 387 -6.68 -0.24 12.60
N ALA A 388 -6.83 -1.56 12.55
CA ALA A 388 -6.17 -2.43 11.58
C ALA A 388 -7.20 -2.90 10.54
N MET A 389 -6.78 -2.99 9.28
CA MET A 389 -7.60 -3.50 8.18
C MET A 389 -6.78 -4.39 7.26
N PHE A 390 -7.35 -5.50 6.80
CA PHE A 390 -6.73 -6.32 5.76
C PHE A 390 -6.84 -5.64 4.40
N ALA A 391 -5.82 -5.84 3.57
CA ALA A 391 -5.84 -5.38 2.19
C ALA A 391 -4.89 -6.22 1.32
N SER A 392 -5.16 -6.26 0.01
CA SER A 392 -4.47 -7.19 -0.88
C SER A 392 -3.12 -6.67 -1.38
N ASN A 393 -2.97 -5.36 -1.61
CA ASN A 393 -1.88 -4.79 -2.42
C ASN A 393 -1.83 -5.39 -3.84
N PHE A 394 -2.97 -5.84 -4.39
CA PHE A 394 -3.01 -6.39 -5.75
C PHE A 394 -2.92 -5.27 -6.82
N PRO A 395 -2.26 -5.54 -7.96
CA PRO A 395 -1.63 -6.80 -8.34
C PRO A 395 -0.17 -6.93 -7.88
N VAL A 396 0.40 -6.01 -7.11
CA VAL A 396 1.82 -6.08 -6.71
C VAL A 396 2.12 -7.36 -5.92
N ASP A 397 1.27 -7.73 -4.96
CA ASP A 397 1.42 -8.97 -4.19
C ASP A 397 1.07 -10.24 -5.03
N LYS A 398 0.44 -10.09 -6.21
CA LYS A 398 0.19 -11.18 -7.19
C LYS A 398 1.47 -11.81 -7.73
N LEU A 399 2.61 -11.11 -7.64
CA LEU A 399 3.93 -11.65 -7.95
C LEU A 399 4.27 -12.90 -7.12
N TYR A 400 3.70 -13.03 -5.91
CA TYR A 400 4.11 -14.03 -4.92
C TYR A 400 2.96 -14.78 -4.22
N SER A 401 1.71 -14.38 -4.45
CA SER A 401 0.53 -15.02 -3.84
C SER A 401 -0.70 -14.88 -4.73
N SER A 402 -1.63 -15.85 -4.68
CA SER A 402 -2.98 -15.63 -5.20
C SER A 402 -3.85 -14.88 -4.19
N TYR A 403 -4.92 -14.25 -4.66
CA TYR A 403 -5.85 -13.51 -3.81
C TYR A 403 -6.47 -14.43 -2.73
N ALA A 404 -6.82 -15.67 -3.11
CA ALA A 404 -7.32 -16.68 -2.19
C ALA A 404 -6.27 -17.12 -1.16
N GLN A 405 -5.01 -17.34 -1.56
CA GLN A 405 -3.91 -17.68 -0.64
C GLN A 405 -3.69 -16.57 0.39
N LEU A 406 -3.74 -15.31 -0.05
CA LEU A 406 -3.62 -14.14 0.80
C LEU A 406 -4.70 -14.10 1.89
N TYR A 407 -5.98 -14.12 1.51
CA TYR A 407 -7.07 -14.05 2.48
C TYR A 407 -7.23 -15.34 3.31
N THR A 408 -6.79 -16.50 2.81
CA THR A 408 -6.67 -17.73 3.62
C THR A 408 -5.67 -17.53 4.77
N ALA A 409 -4.51 -16.94 4.51
CA ALA A 409 -3.53 -16.65 5.57
C ALA A 409 -4.10 -15.67 6.61
N PHE A 410 -4.87 -14.66 6.19
CA PHE A 410 -5.56 -13.75 7.12
C PHE A 410 -6.63 -14.46 7.97
N ASP A 411 -7.41 -15.40 7.41
CA ASP A 411 -8.33 -16.23 8.19
C ASP A 411 -7.61 -17.07 9.24
N GLU A 412 -6.59 -17.83 8.82
CA GLU A 412 -5.82 -18.71 9.69
C GLU A 412 -5.16 -17.95 10.84
N LEU A 413 -4.70 -16.74 10.57
CA LEU A 413 -4.03 -15.88 11.55
C LEU A 413 -4.97 -15.23 12.54
N THR A 414 -6.27 -15.16 12.24
CA THR A 414 -7.32 -14.54 13.07
C THR A 414 -8.40 -15.52 13.53
N ARG A 415 -8.18 -16.83 13.42
CA ARG A 415 -9.16 -17.87 13.78
C ARG A 415 -9.52 -17.90 15.27
N ASP A 416 -8.65 -17.36 16.12
CA ASP A 416 -8.80 -17.18 17.56
C ASP A 416 -9.41 -15.82 17.97
N ALA A 417 -9.60 -14.89 17.02
CA ALA A 417 -10.24 -13.60 17.29
C ALA A 417 -11.77 -13.71 17.29
N SER A 418 -12.45 -12.80 18.00
CA SER A 418 -13.90 -12.74 18.04
C SER A 418 -14.53 -12.42 16.68
N ALA A 419 -15.81 -12.76 16.50
CA ALA A 419 -16.55 -12.42 15.28
C ALA A 419 -16.59 -10.90 15.00
N SER A 420 -16.63 -10.07 16.06
CA SER A 420 -16.54 -8.61 15.97
C SER A 420 -15.17 -8.13 15.49
N GLU A 421 -14.08 -8.64 16.08
CA GLU A 421 -12.71 -8.27 15.66
C GLU A 421 -12.44 -8.70 14.22
N ARG A 422 -12.90 -9.89 13.83
CA ARG A 422 -12.81 -10.36 12.45
C ARG A 422 -13.64 -9.48 11.51
N GLY A 423 -14.88 -9.13 11.86
CA GLY A 423 -15.69 -8.20 11.07
C GLY A 423 -15.03 -6.82 10.90
N ALA A 424 -14.37 -6.31 11.94
CA ALA A 424 -13.58 -5.08 11.89
C ALA A 424 -12.39 -5.21 10.90
N LEU A 425 -11.53 -6.21 11.10
CA LEU A 425 -10.32 -6.45 10.31
C LEU A 425 -10.62 -6.73 8.82
N PHE A 426 -11.63 -7.53 8.52
CA PHE A 426 -11.99 -7.91 7.15
C PHE A 426 -12.80 -6.84 6.40
N GLY A 427 -13.36 -5.83 7.08
CA GLY A 427 -13.92 -4.69 6.32
C GLY A 427 -14.63 -3.56 7.07
N LEU A 428 -15.14 -3.73 8.30
CA LEU A 428 -15.83 -2.62 8.98
C LEU A 428 -14.88 -1.45 9.31
N THR A 429 -13.63 -1.74 9.66
CA THR A 429 -12.59 -0.72 9.90
C THR A 429 -12.29 0.08 8.63
N ALA A 430 -12.12 -0.60 7.49
CA ALA A 430 -11.92 0.04 6.19
C ALA A 430 -13.11 0.94 5.81
N ARG A 431 -14.35 0.43 5.94
CA ARG A 431 -15.57 1.21 5.67
C ARG A 431 -15.64 2.49 6.49
N ARG A 432 -15.34 2.39 7.80
CA ARG A 432 -15.37 3.52 8.73
C ARG A 432 -14.32 4.58 8.38
N ILE A 433 -13.08 4.16 8.13
CA ILE A 433 -11.94 5.07 7.87
C ILE A 433 -12.10 5.76 6.50
N TYR A 434 -12.40 5.00 5.46
CA TYR A 434 -12.58 5.52 4.10
C TYR A 434 -13.98 6.04 3.80
N ARG A 435 -14.84 6.18 4.84
CA ARG A 435 -16.19 6.76 4.75
C ARG A 435 -17.06 6.09 3.67
N MET A 436 -16.81 4.80 3.42
CA MET A 436 -17.56 3.98 2.48
C MET A 436 -18.92 3.69 3.13
N GLY A 437 -19.97 4.32 2.62
CA GLY A 437 -21.33 4.16 3.14
C GLY A 437 -21.73 2.69 3.30
N LEU A 438 -22.65 2.42 4.23
CA LEU A 438 -23.28 1.11 4.32
C LEU A 438 -23.90 0.80 2.96
N LEU A 439 -23.61 -0.40 2.42
CA LEU A 439 -24.29 -0.85 1.22
C LEU A 439 -25.77 -0.95 1.56
N GLY A 440 -26.60 -0.12 0.91
CA GLY A 440 -28.02 -0.42 0.82
C GLY A 440 -28.19 -1.81 0.20
N PRO A 441 -29.27 -2.54 0.51
CA PRO A 441 -29.52 -3.84 -0.09
C PRO A 441 -29.42 -3.69 -1.61
N SER A 442 -28.61 -4.56 -2.23
CA SER A 442 -28.42 -4.58 -3.67
C SER A 442 -29.79 -4.54 -4.35
N ARG A 443 -29.98 -3.60 -5.28
CA ARG A 443 -31.17 -3.61 -6.13
C ARG A 443 -31.13 -4.92 -6.89
N GLN A 444 -31.89 -5.90 -6.44
CA GLN A 444 -32.15 -7.10 -7.21
C GLN A 444 -32.68 -6.64 -8.56
N GLU A 445 -32.13 -7.22 -9.63
CA GLU A 445 -32.58 -6.95 -10.98
C GLU A 445 -34.07 -7.30 -11.08
N THR A 446 -34.90 -6.26 -11.13
CA THR A 446 -36.28 -6.42 -11.57
C THR A 446 -36.25 -6.72 -13.06
N THR A 447 -36.03 -7.99 -13.37
CA THR A 447 -36.33 -8.60 -14.66
C THR A 447 -37.79 -8.26 -15.01
N ARG A 448 -37.98 -7.76 -16.22
CA ARG A 448 -39.28 -7.51 -16.85
C ARG A 448 -39.43 -8.45 -18.03
#